data_AF-I3ZMN8-F1
#
_entry.id   AF-I3ZMN8-F1
#
_cell.length_a   1.000
_cell.length_b   1.000
_cell.length_c   1.000
_cell.angle_alpha   90.00
_cell.angle_beta   90.00
_cell.angle_gamma   90.00
#
_symmetry.space_group_name_H-M   'P 1'
#
loop_
_entity.id
_entity.type
_entity.pdbx_description
1 polymer ?
#
loop_
_entity_poly.entity_id
_entity_poly.type
_entity_poly.pdbx_seq_one_letter_code
_entity_poly.pdbx_strand_id
1 'polypeptide(L)'
;MSQKDALPIPAAASRDPRSLEILRVWIANGEQHVALAFGMWEEPAAWGLLLADLARHIAEAHAQQDDQVDAEDFLEQLRGGMEAELDGPTDEITGNVQ
;
A
#
# COMPACT_ATOMS: atom_id res chain seq x y z
N MET A 1 11.67 10.08 -16.79
CA MET A 1 11.69 8.80 -16.06
C MET A 1 11.48 7.68 -17.06
N SER A 2 12.30 6.62 -17.02
CA SER A 2 12.07 5.47 -17.91
C SER A 2 10.93 4.65 -17.34
N GLN A 3 10.05 4.14 -18.20
CA GLN A 3 8.96 3.22 -17.86
C GLN A 3 9.41 1.94 -17.09
N LYS A 4 10.73 1.73 -16.94
CA LYS A 4 11.36 0.54 -16.34
C LYS A 4 11.12 0.36 -14.84
N ASP A 5 10.93 1.44 -14.08
CA ASP A 5 10.82 1.37 -12.62
C ASP A 5 9.36 1.30 -12.12
N ALA A 6 8.39 1.36 -13.03
CA ALA A 6 6.99 1.16 -12.70
C ALA A 6 6.68 -0.34 -12.54
N LEU A 7 5.89 -0.68 -11.53
CA LEU A 7 5.34 -2.04 -11.41
C LEU A 7 4.44 -2.36 -12.61
N PRO A 8 4.54 -3.57 -13.19
CA PRO A 8 3.68 -3.99 -14.28
C PRO A 8 2.23 -4.14 -13.79
N ILE A 9 1.27 -3.87 -14.67
CA ILE A 9 -0.14 -4.13 -14.39
C ILE A 9 -0.32 -5.64 -14.16
N PRO A 10 -0.94 -6.07 -13.05
CA PRO A 10 -1.22 -7.48 -12.81
C PRO A 10 -1.97 -8.12 -13.98
N ALA A 11 -1.60 -9.34 -14.37
CA ALA A 11 -2.21 -10.02 -15.51
C ALA A 11 -3.74 -10.17 -15.37
N ALA A 12 -4.25 -10.32 -14.15
CA ALA A 12 -5.69 -10.35 -13.87
C ALA A 12 -6.36 -9.00 -14.21
N ALA A 13 -5.78 -7.89 -13.77
CA ALA A 13 -6.27 -6.55 -14.07
C ALA A 13 -6.22 -6.26 -15.58
N SER A 14 -5.11 -6.58 -16.25
CA SER A 14 -4.96 -6.34 -17.69
C SER A 14 -5.98 -7.09 -18.56
N ARG A 15 -6.62 -8.15 -18.05
CA ARG A 15 -7.60 -8.97 -18.78
C ARG A 15 -9.05 -8.63 -18.44
N ASP A 16 -9.29 -7.91 -17.35
CA ASP A 16 -10.65 -7.51 -16.95
C ASP A 16 -10.91 -6.07 -17.40
N PRO A 17 -11.83 -5.84 -18.36
CA PRO A 17 -12.19 -4.50 -18.81
C PRO A 17 -12.86 -3.64 -17.74
N ARG A 18 -13.24 -4.24 -16.59
CA ARG A 18 -13.80 -3.54 -15.43
C ARG A 18 -12.78 -3.38 -14.30
N SER A 19 -11.51 -3.75 -14.52
CA SER A 19 -10.46 -3.55 -13.53
C SER A 19 -10.26 -2.06 -13.25
N LEU A 20 -9.84 -1.76 -12.02
CA LEU A 20 -9.56 -0.41 -11.55
C LEU A 20 -8.27 -0.42 -10.72
N GLU A 21 -7.36 0.51 -10.98
CA GLU A 21 -6.22 0.78 -10.09
C GLU A 21 -6.72 1.63 -8.92
N ILE A 22 -6.55 1.13 -7.69
CA ILE A 22 -7.10 1.75 -6.49
C ILE A 22 -6.08 2.69 -5.81
N LEU A 23 -4.83 2.24 -5.73
CA LEU A 23 -3.74 2.90 -5.03
C LEU A 23 -2.46 2.76 -5.84
N ARG A 24 -1.71 3.86 -5.94
CA ARG A 24 -0.35 3.85 -6.48
C ARG A 24 0.54 4.73 -5.63
N VAL A 25 1.62 4.16 -5.13
CA VAL A 25 2.59 4.83 -4.27
C VAL A 25 3.95 4.88 -4.96
N TRP A 26 4.59 6.04 -4.91
CA TRP A 26 5.93 6.28 -5.45
C TRP A 26 6.82 6.94 -4.41
N ILE A 27 8.12 6.65 -4.48
CA ILE A 27 9.14 7.47 -3.84
C ILE A 27 9.76 8.36 -4.91
N ALA A 28 9.62 9.67 -4.78
CA ALA A 28 10.17 10.64 -5.70
C ALA A 28 10.65 11.88 -4.93
N ASN A 29 11.84 12.38 -5.28
CA ASN A 29 12.50 13.51 -4.60
C ASN A 29 12.68 13.34 -3.08
N GLY A 30 12.82 12.09 -2.61
CA GLY A 30 13.00 11.79 -1.18
C GLY A 30 11.70 11.73 -0.38
N GLU A 31 10.54 11.90 -1.03
CA GLU A 31 9.23 11.91 -0.40
C GLU A 31 8.32 10.84 -1.00
N GLN A 32 7.26 10.48 -0.27
CA GLN A 32 6.21 9.59 -0.75
C GLN A 32 5.17 10.38 -1.55
N HIS A 33 4.77 9.86 -2.70
CA HIS A 33 3.72 10.43 -3.56
C HIS A 33 2.62 9.39 -3.75
N VAL A 34 1.39 9.72 -3.37
CA VAL A 34 0.24 8.82 -3.46
C VAL A 34 -0.76 9.32 -4.51
N ALA A 35 -1.16 8.43 -5.41
CA ALA A 35 -2.37 8.57 -6.22
C ALA A 35 -3.41 7.57 -5.71
N LEU A 36 -4.59 8.07 -5.36
CA LEU A 36 -5.68 7.29 -4.79
C LEU A 36 -6.93 7.52 -5.64
N ALA A 37 -7.48 6.44 -6.19
CA ALA A 37 -8.81 6.49 -6.80
C ALA A 37 -9.85 6.56 -5.68
N PHE A 38 -10.70 7.59 -5.71
CA PHE A 38 -11.72 7.79 -4.69
C PHE A 38 -13.13 7.40 -5.19
N GLY A 39 -14.06 7.17 -4.26
CA GLY A 39 -15.49 6.99 -4.57
C GLY A 39 -15.95 5.56 -4.89
N MET A 40 -15.08 4.56 -4.79
CA MET A 40 -15.48 3.15 -4.97
C MET A 40 -16.13 2.52 -3.73
N TRP A 41 -15.80 3.03 -2.54
CA TRP A 41 -16.38 2.62 -1.27
C TRP A 41 -16.70 3.83 -0.40
N GLU A 42 -17.94 3.90 0.08
CA GLU A 42 -18.38 4.90 1.04
C GLU A 42 -18.06 4.49 2.49
N GLU A 43 -18.06 3.18 2.76
CA GLU A 43 -17.85 2.65 4.11
C GLU A 43 -16.37 2.65 4.51
N PRO A 44 -15.97 3.33 5.60
CA PRO A 44 -14.58 3.35 6.06
C PRO A 44 -14.01 1.96 6.37
N ALA A 45 -14.86 1.01 6.79
CA ALA A 45 -14.45 -0.36 7.06
C ALA A 45 -13.89 -1.08 5.83
N ALA A 46 -14.37 -0.75 4.63
CA ALA A 46 -13.85 -1.33 3.39
C ALA A 46 -12.40 -0.89 3.12
N TRP A 47 -12.09 0.39 3.39
CA TRP A 47 -10.72 0.89 3.36
C TRP A 47 -9.85 0.23 4.42
N GLY A 48 -10.39 -0.03 5.61
CA GLY A 48 -9.71 -0.79 6.66
C GLY A 48 -9.32 -2.20 6.21
N LEU A 49 -10.18 -2.90 5.47
CA LEU A 49 -9.87 -4.21 4.89
C LEU A 49 -8.74 -4.13 3.86
N LEU A 50 -8.78 -3.15 2.96
CA LEU A 50 -7.71 -2.92 1.98
C LEU A 50 -6.35 -2.74 2.67
N LEU A 51 -6.29 -1.91 3.72
CA LEU A 51 -5.06 -1.65 4.47
C LEU A 51 -4.57 -2.89 5.21
N ALA A 52 -5.48 -3.67 5.79
CA ALA A 52 -5.14 -4.92 6.47
C ALA A 52 -4.54 -5.95 5.49
N ASP A 53 -5.14 -6.10 4.30
CA ASP A 53 -4.63 -7.01 3.27
C ASP A 53 -3.26 -6.55 2.75
N LEU A 54 -3.07 -5.24 2.54
CA LEU A 54 -1.78 -4.68 2.16
C LEU A 54 -0.70 -4.95 3.21
N ALA A 55 -0.99 -4.71 4.49
CA ALA A 55 -0.05 -4.97 5.59
C ALA A 55 0.36 -6.45 5.65
N ARG A 56 -0.59 -7.37 5.48
CA ARG A 56 -0.32 -8.81 5.41
C ARG A 56 0.55 -9.19 4.21
N HIS A 57 0.29 -8.59 3.05
CA HIS A 57 1.12 -8.82 1.86
C HIS A 57 2.55 -8.33 2.04
N ILE A 58 2.76 -7.20 2.72
CA ILE A 58 4.10 -6.71 3.05
C ILE A 58 4.83 -7.69 3.97
N ALA A 59 4.19 -8.11 5.06
CA ALA A 59 4.78 -9.05 6.01
C ALA A 59 5.17 -10.38 5.35
N GLU A 60 4.26 -10.93 4.54
CA GLU A 60 4.49 -12.16 3.78
C GLU A 60 5.64 -12.01 2.77
N ALA A 61 5.73 -10.87 2.08
CA ALA A 61 6.83 -10.61 1.16
C ALA A 61 8.19 -10.59 1.86
N HIS A 62 8.27 -10.05 3.09
CA HIS A 62 9.50 -10.08 3.88
C HIS A 62 9.86 -11.50 4.33
N ALA A 63 8.91 -12.28 4.85
CA ALA A 63 9.13 -13.67 5.23
C ALA A 63 9.57 -14.55 4.05
N GLN A 64 9.08 -14.27 2.84
CA GLN A 64 9.50 -15.00 1.63
C GLN A 64 10.92 -14.67 1.16
N GLN A 65 11.47 -13.52 1.55
CA GLN A 65 12.83 -13.12 1.17
C GLN A 65 13.88 -13.48 2.22
N ASP A 66 13.45 -13.67 3.47
CA ASP A 66 14.33 -13.97 4.60
C ASP A 66 13.66 -14.99 5.53
N ASP A 67 14.20 -16.21 5.55
CA ASP A 67 13.72 -17.32 6.38
C ASP A 67 13.81 -17.04 7.89
N GLN A 68 14.51 -15.97 8.32
CA GLN A 68 14.57 -15.53 9.71
C GLN A 68 13.43 -14.60 10.11
N VAL A 69 12.66 -14.10 9.14
CA VAL A 69 11.52 -13.22 9.38
C VAL A 69 10.25 -14.04 9.54
N ASP A 70 9.64 -13.96 10.72
CA ASP A 70 8.28 -14.45 10.94
C ASP A 70 7.26 -13.39 10.50
N ALA A 71 6.29 -13.79 9.66
CA ALA A 71 5.31 -12.87 9.10
C ALA A 71 4.33 -12.31 10.15
N GLU A 72 4.01 -13.08 11.21
CA GLU A 72 3.12 -12.61 12.27
C GLU A 72 3.84 -11.57 13.14
N ASP A 73 5.08 -11.85 13.55
CA ASP A 73 5.91 -10.90 14.30
C ASP A 73 6.18 -9.62 13.50
N PHE A 74 6.41 -9.74 12.18
CA PHE A 74 6.59 -8.58 11.30
C PHE A 74 5.30 -7.75 11.21
N LEU A 75 4.15 -8.41 11.07
CA LEU A 75 2.85 -7.74 10.98
C LEU A 75 2.50 -7.00 12.28
N GLU A 76 2.85 -7.56 13.44
CA GLU A 76 2.69 -6.89 14.74
C GLU A 76 3.53 -5.61 14.81
N GLN A 77 4.80 -5.68 14.40
CA GLN A 77 5.68 -4.50 14.36
C GLN A 77 5.20 -3.44 13.36
N LEU A 78 4.77 -3.87 12.17
CA LEU A 78 4.19 -2.99 11.16
C LEU A 78 2.95 -2.27 11.70
N ARG A 79 2.05 -3.00 12.36
CA ARG A 79 0.86 -2.43 13.01
C ARG A 79 1.25 -1.38 14.05
N GLY A 80 2.20 -1.69 14.93
CA GLY A 80 2.67 -0.75 15.94
C GLY A 80 3.23 0.55 15.36
N GLY A 81 4.00 0.45 14.28
CA GLY A 81 4.51 1.63 13.56
C GLY A 81 3.39 2.45 12.90
N MET A 82 2.42 1.79 12.28
CA MET A 82 1.26 2.45 11.67
C MET A 82 0.40 3.18 12.71
N GLU A 83 0.08 2.53 13.83
CA GLU A 83 -0.72 3.14 14.92
C GLU A 83 0.01 4.35 15.52
N ALA A 84 1.33 4.26 15.74
CA ALA A 84 2.13 5.38 16.24
C ALA A 84 2.12 6.58 15.28
N GLU A 85 2.25 6.35 13.97
CA GLU A 85 2.20 7.41 12.96
C GLU A 85 0.79 8.04 12.85
N LEU A 86 -0.28 7.25 13.02
CA LEU A 86 -1.64 7.78 13.06
C LEU A 86 -1.90 8.66 14.29
N ASP A 87 -1.36 8.27 15.45
CA ASP A 87 -1.51 9.01 16.71
C ASP A 87 -0.61 10.26 16.78
N GLY A 88 0.54 10.24 16.10
CA GLY A 88 1.51 11.34 16.06
C GLY A 88 2.18 11.47 14.70
N PRO A 89 1.50 12.08 13.70
CA PRO A 89 2.03 12.19 12.34
C PRO A 89 3.39 12.89 12.29
N THR A 90 4.33 12.30 11.57
CA THR A 90 5.68 12.82 11.42
C THR A 90 5.89 13.57 10.10
N ASP A 91 5.00 13.36 9.12
CA ASP A 91 5.00 14.02 7.81
C ASP A 91 3.67 14.73 7.50
N GLU A 92 3.72 15.73 6.61
CA GLU A 92 2.50 16.34 6.05
C GLU A 92 1.90 15.44 4.97
N ILE A 93 0.55 15.34 4.94
CA ILE A 93 -0.16 14.55 3.93
C ILE A 93 0.05 15.19 2.54
N THR A 94 0.88 14.56 1.71
CA THR A 94 1.14 14.96 0.32
C THR A 94 0.51 13.94 -0.64
N GLY A 95 -0.40 14.39 -1.51
CA GLY A 95 -1.09 13.52 -2.45
C GLY A 95 -2.13 14.27 -3.28
N ASN A 96 -2.46 13.72 -4.45
CA ASN A 96 -3.55 14.22 -5.30
C ASN A 96 -4.68 13.20 -5.32
N VAL A 97 -5.91 13.64 -5.07
CA VAL A 97 -7.12 12.82 -5.25
C VAL A 97 -7.51 12.87 -6.73
N GLN A 98 -7.76 11.71 -7.34
CA GLN A 98 -8.19 11.61 -8.74
C GLN A 98 -9.49 10.82 -8.87
#